data_AF-A0A0D2ZYK0-F1
#
_entry.id   AF-A0A0D2ZYK0-F1
#
_cell.length_a   1.000
_cell.length_b   1.000
_cell.length_c   1.000
_cell.angle_alpha   90.00
_cell.angle_beta   90.00
_cell.angle_gamma   90.00
#
_symmetry.space_group_name_H-M   'P 1'
#
loop_
_entity.id
_entity.type
_entity.pdbx_description
1 polymer ?
#
loop_
_entity_poly.entity_id
_entity_poly.type
_entity_poly.pdbx_seq_one_letter_code
_entity_poly.pdbx_strand_id
1 'polypeptide(L)'
;VESNTIRPLTVQSNTWCSSGSLRSDGVLVQTGGDRDGELKARTFSPCDDNECDWVEINNGLARRRWYSSNHILPDGKQIIIGGQRQFSYEFFPKTTSPNVIDLPFLAETNDRGEENNLYPYVFLNTDGNLFIFANNRAILLDYVNNKVAKTYPAIPGGDPRSYPSTGSAVLLPLKNLEADKIDAEVLVCGGAPKGSFILAF
;
A
#
# COMPACT_ATOMS: atom_id res chain seq x y z
N VAL A 1 20.64 -8.73 -19.37
CA VAL A 1 21.33 -9.33 -18.20
C VAL A 1 22.48 -10.15 -18.75
N GLU A 2 23.67 -9.56 -18.86
CA GLU A 2 24.75 -10.11 -19.69
C GLU A 2 25.73 -11.00 -18.93
N SER A 3 25.86 -10.84 -17.61
CA SER A 3 26.85 -11.54 -16.78
C SER A 3 26.29 -12.62 -15.84
N ASN A 4 24.97 -12.66 -15.60
CA ASN A 4 24.32 -13.49 -14.56
C ASN A 4 24.99 -13.40 -13.17
N THR A 5 25.64 -12.27 -12.87
CA THR A 5 26.29 -12.03 -11.58
C THR A 5 25.31 -11.47 -10.57
N ILE A 6 25.41 -11.92 -9.32
CA ILE A 6 24.59 -11.45 -8.19
C ILE A 6 25.46 -10.57 -7.31
N ARG A 7 24.95 -9.39 -6.96
CA ARG A 7 25.53 -8.51 -5.94
C ARG A 7 24.52 -8.31 -4.82
N PRO A 8 24.85 -8.63 -3.55
CA PRO A 8 23.98 -8.29 -2.44
C PRO A 8 23.95 -6.77 -2.23
N LEU A 9 22.78 -6.26 -1.82
CA LEU A 9 22.61 -4.89 -1.33
C LEU A 9 22.52 -4.92 0.19
N THR A 10 22.99 -3.88 0.86
CA THR A 10 22.98 -3.75 2.31
C THR A 10 21.71 -3.06 2.77
N VAL A 11 20.94 -3.73 3.63
CA VAL A 11 19.84 -3.11 4.38
C VAL A 11 20.10 -3.33 5.86
N GLN A 12 20.08 -2.27 6.64
CA GLN A 12 20.50 -2.30 8.05
C GLN A 12 19.33 -2.59 8.98
N SER A 13 18.16 -2.01 8.68
CA SER A 13 16.97 -2.15 9.52
C SER A 13 16.05 -3.27 9.08
N ASN A 14 15.23 -3.76 10.01
CA ASN A 14 14.33 -4.87 9.77
C ASN A 14 13.21 -4.50 8.77
N THR A 15 13.25 -5.12 7.59
CA THR A 15 12.30 -4.90 6.48
C THR A 15 11.06 -5.78 6.54
N TRP A 16 10.93 -6.63 7.56
CA TRP A 16 9.86 -7.60 7.62
C TRP A 16 8.49 -6.94 7.68
N CYS A 17 7.62 -7.32 6.74
CA CYS A 17 6.30 -6.74 6.50
C CYS A 17 6.30 -5.21 6.25
N SER A 18 7.38 -4.73 5.62
CA SER A 18 7.40 -3.44 4.94
C SER A 18 6.68 -3.52 3.58
N SER A 19 6.53 -2.37 2.95
CA SER A 19 5.98 -2.25 1.60
C SER A 19 6.72 -1.18 0.80
N GLY A 20 6.47 -1.05 -0.50
CA GLY A 20 7.15 -0.05 -1.32
C GLY A 20 6.52 0.18 -2.69
N SER A 21 7.12 1.08 -3.46
CA SER A 21 6.75 1.37 -4.85
C SER A 21 7.99 1.79 -5.65
N LEU A 22 7.88 1.70 -6.98
CA LEU A 22 8.86 2.22 -7.91
C LEU A 22 8.44 3.63 -8.35
N ARG A 23 9.33 4.60 -8.23
CA ARG A 23 9.12 5.96 -8.72
C ARG A 23 9.45 6.04 -10.22
N SER A 24 8.88 7.03 -10.91
CA SER A 24 9.04 7.22 -12.36
C SER A 24 10.49 7.47 -12.81
N ASP A 25 11.37 7.90 -11.91
CA ASP A 25 12.80 8.10 -12.16
C ASP A 25 13.65 6.85 -11.85
N GLY A 26 13.01 5.70 -11.61
CA GLY A 26 13.70 4.43 -11.37
C GLY A 26 14.08 4.17 -9.91
N VAL A 27 13.80 5.10 -8.99
CA VAL A 27 14.12 4.92 -7.57
C VAL A 27 13.10 4.00 -6.91
N LEU A 28 13.58 2.92 -6.29
CA LEU A 28 12.78 2.07 -5.41
C LEU A 28 12.63 2.77 -4.05
N VAL A 29 11.40 2.85 -3.55
CA VAL A 29 11.08 3.42 -2.24
C VAL A 29 10.38 2.36 -1.40
N GLN A 30 11.01 1.96 -0.30
CA GLN A 30 10.47 1.00 0.67
C GLN A 30 10.23 1.70 2.00
N THR A 31 9.11 1.43 2.65
CA THR A 31 8.71 2.07 3.90
C THR A 31 8.28 1.06 4.95
N GLY A 32 8.60 1.36 6.20
CA GLY A 32 8.16 0.57 7.33
C GLY A 32 8.95 -0.72 7.52
N GLY A 33 8.34 -1.68 8.20
CA GLY A 33 8.99 -2.90 8.65
C GLY A 33 8.73 -3.16 10.13
N ASP A 34 9.44 -4.13 10.70
CA ASP A 34 9.32 -4.48 12.12
C ASP A 34 10.39 -3.77 12.95
N ARG A 35 10.17 -3.65 14.26
CA ARG A 35 11.12 -3.07 15.24
C ARG A 35 11.73 -1.74 14.76
N ASP A 36 13.04 -1.70 14.54
CA ASP A 36 13.81 -0.52 14.13
C ASP A 36 13.50 -0.06 12.69
N GLY A 37 12.80 -0.88 11.91
CA GLY A 37 12.30 -0.56 10.58
C GLY A 37 10.99 0.21 10.55
N GLU A 38 10.23 0.24 11.64
CA GLU A 38 8.82 0.61 11.61
C GLU A 38 8.53 2.07 11.23
N LEU A 39 9.50 2.97 11.44
CA LEU A 39 9.46 4.39 11.06
C LEU A 39 10.41 4.75 9.91
N LYS A 40 11.05 3.75 9.30
CA LYS A 40 12.08 3.96 8.26
C LYS A 40 11.45 4.15 6.90
N ALA A 41 12.09 5.00 6.10
CA ALA A 41 12.01 4.92 4.65
C ALA A 41 13.38 4.51 4.11
N ARG A 42 13.41 3.78 3.01
CA ARG A 42 14.63 3.29 2.36
C ARG A 42 14.50 3.56 0.88
N THR A 43 15.53 4.13 0.28
CA THR A 43 15.53 4.43 -1.15
C THR A 43 16.71 3.76 -1.83
N PHE A 44 16.48 3.14 -2.97
CA PHE A 44 17.53 2.57 -3.81
C PHE A 44 17.44 3.16 -5.20
N SER A 45 18.54 3.79 -5.64
CA SER A 45 18.70 4.32 -7.00
C SER A 45 19.68 3.41 -7.74
N PRO A 46 19.25 2.71 -8.80
CA PRO A 46 20.17 1.92 -9.63
C PRO A 46 21.30 2.77 -10.21
N CYS A 47 22.45 2.14 -10.43
CA CYS A 47 23.69 2.76 -10.92
C CYS A 47 24.42 1.78 -11.86
N ASP A 48 25.22 2.31 -12.77
CA ASP A 48 25.98 1.50 -13.74
C ASP A 48 27.33 1.02 -13.21
N ASP A 49 27.85 1.65 -12.15
CA ASP A 49 29.16 1.38 -11.56
C ASP A 49 29.14 0.31 -10.45
N ASN A 50 27.96 -0.22 -10.11
CA ASN A 50 27.73 -1.19 -9.02
C ASN A 50 28.03 -0.67 -7.60
N GLU A 51 28.22 0.64 -7.40
CA GLU A 51 28.52 1.22 -6.08
C GLU A 51 27.27 1.68 -5.31
N CYS A 52 26.10 1.64 -5.95
CA CYS A 52 24.83 2.00 -5.32
C CYS A 52 24.37 0.96 -4.31
N ASP A 53 23.86 1.47 -3.19
CA ASP A 53 23.24 0.69 -2.13
C ASP A 53 21.99 1.41 -1.60
N TRP A 54 21.24 0.77 -0.69
CA TRP A 54 20.10 1.39 -0.04
C TRP A 54 20.54 2.55 0.85
N VAL A 55 19.83 3.66 0.72
CA VAL A 55 19.93 4.78 1.64
C VAL A 55 18.77 4.69 2.64
N GLU A 56 19.08 4.56 3.92
CA GLU A 56 18.08 4.54 4.98
C GLU A 56 17.84 5.91 5.60
N ILE A 57 16.57 6.28 5.70
CA ILE A 57 16.10 7.54 6.26
C ILE A 57 15.43 7.25 7.59
N ASN A 58 16.09 7.68 8.67
CA ASN A 58 15.56 7.64 10.02
C ASN A 58 14.34 8.55 10.16
N ASN A 59 13.29 8.06 10.82
CA ASN A 59 12.04 8.80 11.01
C ASN A 59 11.42 9.30 9.69
N GLY A 60 11.62 8.55 8.60
CA GLY A 60 11.01 8.82 7.29
C GLY A 60 9.48 8.79 7.34
N LEU A 61 8.90 8.13 8.34
CA LEU A 61 7.46 8.03 8.59
C LEU A 61 7.07 8.65 9.94
N ALA A 62 5.83 9.10 10.05
CA ALA A 62 5.25 9.72 11.25
C ALA A 62 4.48 8.72 12.13
N ARG A 63 4.12 7.56 11.57
CA ARG A 63 3.56 6.42 12.31
C ARG A 63 4.29 5.13 11.94
N ARG A 64 4.22 4.15 12.85
CA ARG A 64 4.64 2.77 12.60
C ARG A 64 3.90 2.22 11.39
N ARG A 65 4.61 1.74 10.38
CA ARG A 65 4.03 1.12 9.19
C ARG A 65 4.50 -0.33 9.07
N TRP A 66 3.77 -1.24 9.71
CA TRP A 66 3.96 -2.69 9.61
C TRP A 66 2.70 -3.28 8.98
N TYR A 67 2.82 -4.03 7.88
CA TYR A 67 1.69 -4.49 7.06
C TYR A 67 0.85 -3.38 6.37
N SER A 68 1.48 -2.25 6.02
CA SER A 68 0.87 -1.16 5.24
C SER A 68 0.93 -1.42 3.74
N SER A 69 0.17 -0.67 2.95
CA SER A 69 0.31 -0.63 1.48
C SER A 69 0.84 0.71 1.00
N ASN A 70 1.63 0.68 -0.07
CA ASN A 70 2.11 1.88 -0.75
C ASN A 70 1.49 2.03 -2.14
N HIS A 71 1.34 3.27 -2.59
CA HIS A 71 1.07 3.56 -3.99
C HIS A 71 1.82 4.83 -4.43
N ILE A 72 2.38 4.82 -5.64
CA ILE A 72 2.99 6.01 -6.24
C ILE A 72 1.89 6.95 -6.74
N LEU A 73 2.03 8.25 -6.51
CA LEU A 73 1.08 9.28 -6.93
C LEU A 73 1.57 10.05 -8.15
N PRO A 74 0.68 10.75 -8.89
CA PRO A 74 1.06 11.56 -10.05
C PRO A 74 2.09 12.66 -9.76
N ASP A 75 2.13 13.17 -8.52
CA ASP A 75 3.12 14.17 -8.09
C ASP A 75 4.48 13.56 -7.69
N GLY A 76 4.65 12.25 -7.87
CA GLY A 76 5.88 11.52 -7.57
C GLY A 76 6.06 11.15 -6.10
N LYS A 77 5.14 11.56 -5.21
CA LYS A 77 5.13 11.11 -3.81
C LYS A 77 4.54 9.71 -3.71
N GLN A 78 4.83 9.06 -2.60
CA GLN A 78 4.22 7.79 -2.23
C GLN A 78 3.18 8.03 -1.14
N ILE A 79 1.97 7.50 -1.32
CA ILE A 79 1.00 7.36 -0.22
C ILE A 79 1.25 6.05 0.51
N ILE A 80 1.17 6.07 1.84
CA ILE A 80 1.34 4.90 2.71
C ILE A 80 0.07 4.74 3.52
N ILE A 81 -0.67 3.66 3.28
CA ILE A 81 -2.01 3.43 3.82
C ILE A 81 -2.00 2.28 4.81
N GLY A 82 -2.54 2.55 6.00
CA GLY A 82 -2.77 1.53 7.02
C GLY A 82 -1.50 0.98 7.67
N GLY A 83 -1.56 -0.30 8.01
CA GLY A 83 -0.63 -0.98 8.89
C GLY A 83 -1.31 -1.42 10.18
N GLN A 84 -0.68 -2.34 10.92
CA GLN A 84 -1.25 -2.93 12.13
C GLN A 84 -1.62 -1.83 13.15
N ARG A 85 -2.92 -1.75 13.45
CA ARG A 85 -3.53 -0.72 14.32
C ARG A 85 -3.32 0.73 13.86
N GLN A 86 -3.01 0.94 12.59
CA GLN A 86 -2.96 2.27 11.98
C GLN A 86 -4.17 2.47 11.08
N PHE A 87 -5.11 3.31 11.51
CA PHE A 87 -6.31 3.64 10.75
C PHE A 87 -6.17 5.00 10.06
N SER A 88 -5.06 5.16 9.35
CA SER A 88 -4.62 6.42 8.77
C SER A 88 -3.74 6.19 7.53
N TYR A 89 -3.50 7.25 6.78
CA TYR A 89 -2.45 7.30 5.76
C TYR A 89 -1.51 8.47 5.98
N GLU A 90 -0.35 8.42 5.33
CA GLU A 90 0.63 9.50 5.27
C GLU A 90 1.33 9.50 3.90
N PHE A 91 2.20 10.49 3.67
CA PHE A 91 2.95 10.63 2.43
C PHE A 91 4.46 10.60 2.68
N PHE A 92 5.18 10.02 1.72
CA PHE A 92 6.64 10.09 1.66
C PHE A 92 7.10 10.69 0.32
N PRO A 93 8.06 11.64 0.32
CA PRO A 93 8.62 12.32 1.50
C PRO A 93 7.57 13.13 2.27
N LYS A 94 7.82 13.39 3.56
CA LYS A 94 6.98 14.29 4.37
C LYS A 94 7.13 15.70 3.82
N THR A 95 6.06 16.28 3.29
CA THR A 95 6.13 17.59 2.62
C THR A 95 5.48 18.70 3.44
N THR A 96 4.38 18.47 4.16
CA THR A 96 3.72 19.46 5.05
C THR A 96 2.83 18.81 6.12
N SER A 97 2.51 19.56 7.19
CA SER A 97 1.53 19.17 8.22
C SER A 97 0.07 19.28 7.72
N PRO A 98 -0.85 18.38 8.13
CA PRO A 98 -0.63 17.21 8.98
C PRO A 98 0.11 16.08 8.24
N ASN A 99 1.10 15.49 8.90
CA ASN A 99 1.88 14.38 8.34
C ASN A 99 1.13 13.04 8.37
N VAL A 100 -0.03 12.96 9.03
CA VAL A 100 -0.83 11.74 9.20
C VAL A 100 -2.29 12.15 9.10
N ILE A 101 -3.05 11.41 8.30
CA ILE A 101 -4.44 11.73 7.99
C ILE A 101 -5.31 10.52 8.32
N ASP A 102 -6.35 10.74 9.12
CA ASP A 102 -7.24 9.68 9.56
C ASP A 102 -8.04 9.10 8.39
N LEU A 103 -8.18 7.77 8.39
CA LEU A 103 -8.97 7.03 7.41
C LEU A 103 -9.88 6.04 8.15
N PRO A 104 -11.05 6.51 8.65
CA PRO A 104 -11.98 5.69 9.42
C PRO A 104 -12.39 4.38 8.75
N PHE A 105 -12.42 4.35 7.41
CA PHE A 105 -12.65 3.15 6.61
C PHE A 105 -11.80 1.95 7.03
N LEU A 106 -10.53 2.15 7.40
CA LEU A 106 -9.67 1.06 7.86
C LEU A 106 -10.16 0.53 9.22
N ALA A 107 -10.63 1.37 10.13
CA ALA A 107 -11.20 0.90 11.39
C ALA A 107 -12.53 0.15 11.16
N GLU A 108 -13.38 0.64 10.26
CA GLU A 108 -14.65 0.00 9.92
C GLU A 108 -14.52 -1.36 9.20
N THR A 109 -13.34 -1.64 8.65
CA THR A 109 -13.04 -2.90 7.96
C THR A 109 -12.18 -3.84 8.81
N ASN A 110 -11.80 -3.43 10.03
CA ASN A 110 -11.03 -4.25 10.96
C ASN A 110 -11.97 -5.04 11.87
N ASP A 111 -12.06 -6.35 11.66
CA ASP A 111 -12.72 -7.23 12.64
C ASP A 111 -11.78 -7.46 13.83
N ARG A 112 -12.30 -7.23 15.04
CA ARG A 112 -11.53 -7.31 16.28
C ARG A 112 -10.85 -8.67 16.43
N GLY A 113 -9.53 -8.67 16.43
CA GLY A 113 -8.71 -9.86 16.64
C GLY A 113 -8.40 -10.66 15.36
N GLU A 114 -8.86 -10.23 14.19
CA GLU A 114 -8.62 -10.94 12.93
C GLU A 114 -7.57 -10.29 12.01
N GLU A 115 -7.24 -9.01 12.25
CA GLU A 115 -6.28 -8.25 11.44
C GLU A 115 -6.59 -8.22 9.93
N ASN A 116 -7.84 -8.49 9.55
CA ASN A 116 -8.29 -8.78 8.19
C ASN A 116 -8.43 -7.56 7.26
N ASN A 117 -7.74 -6.47 7.58
CA ASN A 117 -7.68 -5.24 6.78
C ASN A 117 -6.24 -4.77 6.50
N LEU A 118 -5.26 -5.64 6.77
CA LEU A 118 -3.85 -5.40 6.49
C LEU A 118 -3.53 -5.56 4.99
N TYR A 119 -2.49 -4.88 4.53
CA TYR A 119 -2.18 -4.72 3.10
C TYR A 119 -3.42 -4.39 2.25
N PRO A 120 -4.10 -3.25 2.51
CA PRO A 120 -5.24 -2.86 1.70
C PRO A 120 -4.85 -2.76 0.22
N TYR A 121 -5.73 -3.17 -0.69
CA TYR A 121 -5.47 -3.05 -2.13
C TYR A 121 -5.72 -1.62 -2.56
N VAL A 122 -4.71 -1.02 -3.18
CA VAL A 122 -4.74 0.39 -3.59
C VAL A 122 -4.48 0.45 -5.09
N PHE A 123 -5.35 1.13 -5.82
CA PHE A 123 -5.16 1.42 -7.24
C PHE A 123 -5.50 2.88 -7.53
N LEU A 124 -4.64 3.57 -8.26
CA LEU A 124 -4.94 4.90 -8.79
C LEU A 124 -5.96 4.80 -9.94
N ASN A 125 -7.08 5.51 -9.79
CA ASN A 125 -8.13 5.58 -10.78
C ASN A 125 -7.86 6.67 -11.83
N THR A 126 -8.58 6.61 -12.95
CA THR A 126 -8.42 7.51 -14.10
C THR A 126 -8.78 8.98 -13.80
N ASP A 127 -9.56 9.22 -12.75
CA ASP A 127 -9.91 10.56 -12.25
C ASP A 127 -8.91 11.10 -11.21
N GLY A 128 -7.83 10.37 -10.94
CA GLY A 128 -6.81 10.73 -9.96
C GLY A 128 -7.16 10.35 -8.52
N ASN A 129 -8.34 9.79 -8.24
CA ASN A 129 -8.70 9.27 -6.92
C ASN A 129 -8.12 7.87 -6.69
N LEU A 130 -8.09 7.42 -5.44
CA LEU A 130 -7.58 6.10 -5.08
C LEU A 130 -8.72 5.13 -4.78
N PHE A 131 -8.82 4.04 -5.53
CA PHE A 131 -9.61 2.89 -5.11
C PHE A 131 -8.85 2.20 -3.97
N ILE A 132 -9.51 2.06 -2.81
CA ILE A 132 -8.97 1.37 -1.65
C ILE A 132 -9.94 0.26 -1.26
N PHE A 133 -9.44 -0.97 -1.24
CA PHE A 133 -10.17 -2.14 -0.78
C PHE A 133 -9.51 -2.72 0.48
N ALA A 134 -10.32 -3.01 1.49
CA ALA A 134 -9.89 -3.63 2.73
C ALA A 134 -10.96 -4.59 3.26
N ASN A 135 -10.54 -5.75 3.76
CA ASN A 135 -11.42 -6.85 4.19
C ASN A 135 -12.33 -7.32 3.05
N ASN A 136 -13.58 -6.86 2.99
CA ASN A 136 -14.55 -7.20 1.95
C ASN A 136 -15.24 -5.96 1.34
N ARG A 137 -14.75 -4.76 1.63
CA ARG A 137 -15.35 -3.47 1.26
C ARG A 137 -14.34 -2.62 0.49
N ALA A 138 -14.85 -1.65 -0.26
CA ALA A 138 -14.02 -0.66 -0.94
C ALA A 138 -14.61 0.75 -0.91
N ILE A 139 -13.72 1.73 -1.05
CA ILE A 139 -14.02 3.14 -1.24
C ILE A 139 -13.20 3.72 -2.41
N LEU A 140 -13.66 4.84 -2.95
CA LEU A 140 -12.88 5.74 -3.79
C LEU A 140 -12.53 6.96 -2.93
N LEU A 141 -11.24 7.14 -2.63
CA LEU A 141 -10.72 8.21 -1.80
C LEU A 141 -10.14 9.33 -2.67
N ASP A 142 -10.70 10.53 -2.49
CA ASP A 142 -10.03 11.77 -2.84
C ASP A 142 -9.03 12.09 -1.72
N TYR A 143 -7.77 11.70 -1.93
CA TYR A 143 -6.69 11.87 -0.95
C TYR A 143 -6.17 13.30 -0.89
N VAL A 144 -6.52 14.15 -1.86
CA VAL A 144 -6.14 15.57 -1.86
C VAL A 144 -6.99 16.33 -0.87
N ASN A 145 -8.30 16.06 -0.86
CA ASN A 145 -9.26 16.73 0.03
C ASN A 145 -9.62 15.89 1.27
N ASN A 146 -9.02 14.70 1.42
CA ASN A 146 -9.34 13.74 2.47
C ASN A 146 -10.84 13.40 2.54
N LYS A 147 -11.43 13.03 1.39
CA LYS A 147 -12.86 12.76 1.27
C LYS A 147 -13.14 11.44 0.57
N VAL A 148 -14.05 10.65 1.13
CA VAL A 148 -14.59 9.48 0.41
C VAL A 148 -15.53 9.97 -0.69
N ALA A 149 -15.09 9.85 -1.94
CA ALA A 149 -15.87 10.23 -3.11
C ALA A 149 -16.97 9.20 -3.42
N LYS A 150 -16.71 7.92 -3.15
CA LYS A 150 -17.65 6.82 -3.38
C LYS A 150 -17.40 5.68 -2.40
N THR A 151 -18.47 5.04 -1.94
CA THR A 151 -18.42 3.75 -1.25
C THR A 151 -18.99 2.69 -2.19
N TYR A 152 -18.27 1.57 -2.35
CA TYR A 152 -18.71 0.46 -3.20
C TYR A 152 -19.52 -0.56 -2.38
N PRO A 153 -20.42 -1.32 -3.02
CA PRO A 153 -21.05 -2.46 -2.36
C PRO A 153 -20.01 -3.44 -1.80
N ALA A 154 -20.30 -4.01 -0.64
CA ALA A 154 -19.46 -5.07 -0.08
C ALA A 154 -19.50 -6.32 -0.97
N ILE A 155 -18.40 -7.06 -1.02
CA ILE A 155 -18.39 -8.38 -1.65
C ILE A 155 -19.38 -9.30 -0.90
N PRO A 156 -20.33 -9.94 -1.60
CA PRO A 156 -21.27 -10.88 -0.97
C PRO A 156 -20.57 -12.00 -0.19
N GLY A 157 -21.25 -12.51 0.83
CA GLY A 157 -20.73 -13.56 1.72
C GLY A 157 -19.97 -13.03 2.93
N GLY A 158 -19.37 -11.83 2.84
CA GLY A 158 -18.71 -11.22 3.99
C GLY A 158 -17.30 -11.75 4.29
N ASP A 159 -16.76 -12.61 3.43
CA ASP A 159 -15.44 -13.21 3.63
C ASP A 159 -14.31 -12.20 3.35
N PRO A 160 -13.32 -12.11 4.25
CA PRO A 160 -12.17 -11.24 4.07
C PRO A 160 -11.28 -11.66 2.90
N ARG A 161 -10.84 -10.67 2.13
CA ARG A 161 -9.90 -10.83 1.02
C ARG A 161 -8.53 -10.22 1.34
N SER A 162 -8.40 -9.33 2.31
CA SER A 162 -7.10 -8.76 2.70
C SER A 162 -6.30 -9.74 3.59
N TYR A 163 -5.01 -9.45 3.83
CA TYR A 163 -4.22 -10.19 4.80
C TYR A 163 -4.91 -10.18 6.17
N PRO A 164 -4.89 -11.27 6.97
CA PRO A 164 -4.18 -12.55 6.76
C PRO A 164 -4.93 -13.58 5.91
N SER A 165 -6.14 -13.28 5.44
CA SER A 165 -6.90 -14.18 4.55
C SER A 165 -6.27 -14.28 3.15
N THR A 166 -5.45 -13.30 2.76
CA THR A 166 -4.54 -13.35 1.59
C THR A 166 -5.21 -13.64 0.25
N GLY A 167 -6.27 -12.90 -0.06
CA GLY A 167 -6.74 -12.76 -1.44
C GLY A 167 -5.76 -11.97 -2.30
N SER A 168 -6.17 -11.62 -3.50
CA SER A 168 -5.41 -10.79 -4.42
C SER A 168 -6.34 -9.89 -5.21
N ALA A 169 -5.81 -8.76 -5.66
CA ALA A 169 -6.51 -7.86 -6.54
C ALA A 169 -5.64 -7.43 -7.71
N VAL A 170 -6.27 -7.13 -8.85
CA VAL A 170 -5.61 -6.63 -10.05
C VAL A 170 -6.48 -5.57 -10.72
N LEU A 171 -5.85 -4.47 -11.11
CA LEU A 171 -6.43 -3.52 -12.06
C LEU A 171 -6.36 -4.15 -13.46
N LEU A 172 -7.52 -4.43 -14.04
CA LEU A 172 -7.61 -4.98 -15.39
C LEU A 172 -7.17 -3.94 -16.43
N PRO A 173 -6.74 -4.38 -17.64
CA PRO A 173 -6.31 -3.46 -18.69
C PRO A 173 -7.37 -2.40 -18.98
N LEU A 174 -6.94 -1.14 -18.96
CA LEU A 174 -7.78 -0.02 -19.38
C LEU A 174 -8.14 -0.21 -20.86
N LYS A 175 -9.41 0.01 -21.19
CA LYS A 175 -9.94 -0.10 -22.55
C LYS A 175 -10.37 1.28 -23.05
N ASN A 176 -10.39 1.46 -24.37
CA ASN A 176 -10.91 2.67 -25.02
C ASN A 176 -10.21 3.95 -24.54
N LEU A 177 -8.88 4.00 -24.63
CA LEU A 177 -8.06 5.12 -24.11
C LEU A 177 -8.34 6.48 -24.76
N GLU A 178 -9.02 6.48 -25.92
CA GLU A 178 -9.43 7.70 -26.65
C GLU A 178 -10.81 8.21 -26.21
N ALA A 179 -11.52 7.48 -25.35
CA ALA A 179 -12.84 7.89 -24.87
C ALA A 179 -12.73 9.04 -23.87
N ASP A 180 -13.74 9.92 -23.87
CA ASP A 180 -13.86 11.02 -22.91
C ASP A 180 -13.86 10.54 -21.45
N LYS A 181 -14.30 9.30 -21.22
CA LYS A 181 -14.28 8.64 -19.92
C LYS A 181 -13.75 7.22 -20.06
N ILE A 182 -12.66 6.94 -19.34
CA ILE A 182 -12.04 5.62 -19.25
C ILE A 182 -12.48 4.97 -17.95
N ASP A 183 -13.17 3.84 -18.05
CA ASP A 183 -13.57 3.04 -16.89
C ASP A 183 -12.42 2.11 -16.47
N ALA A 184 -12.16 2.09 -15.16
CA ALA A 184 -11.20 1.19 -14.53
C ALA A 184 -11.94 0.03 -13.85
N GLU A 185 -11.50 -1.19 -14.12
CA GLU A 185 -12.07 -2.41 -13.53
C GLU A 185 -11.05 -3.08 -12.62
N VAL A 186 -11.40 -3.32 -11.35
CA VAL A 186 -10.55 -4.05 -10.39
C VAL A 186 -11.17 -5.41 -10.11
N LEU A 187 -10.43 -6.48 -10.40
CA LEU A 187 -10.81 -7.84 -10.04
C LEU A 187 -10.20 -8.18 -8.67
N VAL A 188 -11.04 -8.63 -7.73
CA VAL A 188 -10.61 -9.15 -6.42
C VAL A 188 -11.00 -10.62 -6.31
N CYS A 189 -10.05 -11.49 -5.95
CA CYS A 189 -10.25 -12.94 -5.90
C CYS A 189 -9.44 -13.59 -4.77
N GLY A 190 -9.76 -14.83 -4.39
CA GLY A 190 -9.09 -15.56 -3.32
C GLY A 190 -9.52 -15.09 -1.93
N GLY A 191 -8.70 -15.31 -0.90
CA GLY A 191 -9.07 -15.06 0.49
C GLY A 191 -9.47 -16.34 1.22
N ALA A 192 -9.97 -16.19 2.44
CA ALA A 192 -10.36 -17.28 3.31
C ALA A 192 -11.71 -16.95 3.99
N PRO A 193 -12.48 -17.96 4.42
CA PRO A 193 -13.69 -17.73 5.20
C PRO A 193 -13.44 -16.84 6.42
N LYS A 194 -14.44 -16.04 6.80
CA LYS A 194 -14.36 -15.25 8.04
C LYS A 194 -14.11 -16.15 9.26
N GLY A 195 -13.22 -15.74 10.16
CA GLY A 195 -12.80 -16.53 11.33
C GLY A 195 -11.66 -17.52 11.08
N SER A 196 -11.21 -17.71 9.83
CA SER A 196 -10.10 -18.64 9.54
C SER A 196 -8.80 -18.28 10.27
N PHE A 197 -8.52 -16.99 10.49
CA PHE A 197 -7.32 -16.57 11.24
C PHE A 197 -7.34 -17.08 12.69
N ILE A 198 -8.50 -16.97 13.35
CA ILE A 198 -8.67 -17.39 14.74
C ILE A 198 -8.53 -18.92 14.86
N LEU A 199 -9.04 -19.67 13.88
CA LEU A 199 -9.00 -21.13 13.86
C LEU A 199 -7.65 -21.73 13.45
N ALA A 200 -6.70 -20.89 13.00
CA ALA A 200 -5.37 -21.36 12.58
C ALA A 200 -4.42 -21.61 13.76
N PHE A 201 -4.81 -21.21 14.97
CA PHE A 201 -4.04 -21.34 16.22
C PHE A 201 -4.88 -22.02 17.31
#